data_AF-A0A2P6VEF3-F1
#
_entry.id   AF-A0A2P6VEF3-F1
#
_cell.length_a   1.000
_cell.length_b   1.000
_cell.length_c   1.000
_cell.angle_alpha   90.00
_cell.angle_beta   90.00
_cell.angle_gamma   90.00
#
_symmetry.space_group_name_H-M   'P 1'
#
loop_
_entity.id
_entity.type
_entity.pdbx_description
1 polymer ?
#
loop_
_entity_poly.entity_id
_entity_poly.type
_entity_poly.pdbx_seq_one_letter_code
_entity_poly.pdbx_strand_id
1 'polypeptide(L)'
;MAARATPFVGARPQQQRARQAVAAQRCARVVVAAAAQAEVGKLISKVEIPAFIPRQDIVDQLLRWAMIEVQENGVANCSTPCKVTTVRRDGELWGFTVSFLKDGESAADVRVAFDEEVTLKHEWVGRGADGFPVLEGNAEEVMGKHFEIRKICDRQINDVTRASIRDFCQILVAAINRYYAFGSCFVDDST
;
A
#
# COMPACT_ATOMS: atom_id res chain seq x y z
N MET A 1 -54.22 -59.55 -22.83
CA MET A 1 -55.01 -59.51 -21.57
C MET A 1 -54.08 -58.97 -20.48
N ALA A 2 -54.44 -57.85 -19.83
CA ALA A 2 -53.96 -57.22 -18.56
C ALA A 2 -52.44 -57.25 -18.21
N ALA A 3 -51.69 -56.14 -18.06
CA ALA A 3 -51.76 -54.99 -17.14
C ALA A 3 -51.41 -55.29 -15.65
N ARG A 4 -50.26 -54.75 -15.17
CA ARG A 4 -49.97 -54.11 -13.84
C ARG A 4 -48.45 -54.15 -13.57
N ALA A 5 -47.73 -53.03 -13.53
CA ALA A 5 -47.66 -51.94 -12.52
C ALA A 5 -46.64 -52.22 -11.38
N THR A 6 -45.83 -51.19 -11.13
CA THR A 6 -44.56 -51.07 -10.36
C THR A 6 -44.71 -51.15 -8.81
N PRO A 7 -43.62 -50.94 -8.03
CA PRO A 7 -43.41 -49.56 -7.58
C PRO A 7 -41.97 -49.04 -7.68
N PHE A 8 -41.93 -47.77 -8.03
CA PHE A 8 -40.83 -46.83 -7.94
C PHE A 8 -40.80 -46.29 -6.49
N VAL A 9 -39.65 -46.31 -5.82
CA VAL A 9 -39.44 -45.52 -4.60
C VAL A 9 -38.36 -44.49 -4.90
N GLY A 10 -38.79 -43.23 -4.95
CA GLY A 10 -37.94 -42.10 -5.27
C GLY A 10 -36.91 -41.78 -4.20
N ALA A 11 -35.77 -41.26 -4.64
CA ALA A 11 -34.82 -40.54 -3.80
C ALA A 11 -34.62 -39.12 -4.33
N ARG A 12 -34.67 -38.17 -3.39
CA ARG A 12 -34.82 -36.71 -3.49
C ARG A 12 -33.64 -36.00 -4.18
N PRO A 13 -33.85 -34.87 -4.91
CA PRO A 13 -32.79 -33.98 -5.32
C PRO A 13 -32.55 -32.91 -4.24
N GLN A 14 -31.73 -33.21 -3.22
CA GLN A 14 -31.45 -32.26 -2.13
C GLN A 14 -30.01 -31.74 -2.11
N GLN A 15 -29.10 -32.30 -2.92
CA GLN A 15 -27.66 -31.96 -2.85
C GLN A 15 -27.19 -30.85 -3.81
N GLN A 16 -27.97 -30.46 -4.83
CA GLN A 16 -27.51 -29.46 -5.81
C GLN A 16 -27.61 -28.00 -5.32
N ARG A 17 -28.53 -27.66 -4.41
CA ARG A 17 -28.72 -26.27 -3.95
C ARG A 17 -27.62 -25.77 -3.02
N ALA A 18 -27.00 -26.65 -2.23
CA ALA A 18 -25.96 -26.26 -1.28
C ALA A 18 -24.66 -25.79 -1.97
N ARG A 19 -24.31 -26.40 -3.12
CA ARG A 19 -23.07 -26.03 -3.86
C ARG A 19 -23.17 -24.66 -4.55
N GLN A 20 -24.35 -24.30 -5.05
CA GLN A 20 -24.58 -23.00 -5.70
C GLN A 20 -24.58 -21.84 -4.69
N ALA A 21 -25.12 -22.05 -3.49
CA ALA A 21 -25.11 -21.04 -2.43
C ALA A 21 -23.68 -20.68 -1.99
N VAL A 22 -22.80 -21.68 -1.82
CA VAL A 22 -21.40 -21.46 -1.41
C VAL A 22 -20.59 -20.72 -2.49
N ALA A 23 -20.84 -21.00 -3.77
CA ALA A 23 -20.19 -20.31 -4.87
C ALA A 23 -20.64 -18.83 -4.99
N ALA A 24 -21.95 -18.58 -4.88
CA ALA A 24 -22.50 -17.21 -4.91
C ALA A 24 -22.01 -16.35 -3.73
N GLN A 25 -21.87 -16.94 -2.54
CA GLN A 25 -21.38 -16.26 -1.34
C GLN A 25 -19.88 -15.95 -1.40
N ARG A 26 -19.08 -16.82 -2.06
CA ARG A 26 -17.66 -16.53 -2.36
C ARG A 26 -17.51 -15.41 -3.38
N CYS A 27 -18.30 -15.40 -4.45
CA CYS A 27 -18.29 -14.29 -5.42
C CYS A 27 -18.69 -12.96 -4.77
N ALA A 28 -19.73 -12.95 -3.94
CA ALA A 28 -20.17 -11.72 -3.26
C ALA A 28 -19.09 -11.12 -2.34
N ARG A 29 -18.37 -11.95 -1.54
CA ARG A 29 -17.28 -11.45 -0.68
C ARG A 29 -16.08 -10.93 -1.46
N VAL A 30 -15.76 -11.54 -2.60
CA VAL A 30 -14.67 -11.06 -3.48
C VAL A 30 -15.03 -9.72 -4.13
N VAL A 31 -16.29 -9.55 -4.55
CA VAL A 31 -16.76 -8.29 -5.16
C VAL A 31 -16.79 -7.15 -4.12
N VAL A 32 -17.16 -7.42 -2.87
CA VAL A 32 -17.14 -6.40 -1.79
C VAL A 32 -15.70 -6.02 -1.41
N ALA A 33 -14.76 -6.97 -1.36
CA ALA A 33 -13.35 -6.68 -1.11
C ALA A 33 -12.70 -5.90 -2.27
N ALA A 34 -13.05 -6.21 -3.52
CA ALA A 34 -12.59 -5.48 -4.69
C ALA A 34 -13.18 -4.05 -4.77
N ALA A 35 -14.44 -3.86 -4.36
CA ALA A 35 -15.08 -2.55 -4.32
C ALA A 35 -14.52 -1.65 -3.20
N ALA A 36 -14.19 -2.20 -2.03
CA ALA A 36 -13.51 -1.46 -0.97
C ALA A 36 -12.06 -1.08 -1.34
N GLN A 37 -11.40 -1.87 -2.20
CA GLN A 37 -10.09 -1.53 -2.77
C GLN A 37 -10.19 -0.53 -3.93
N ALA A 38 -11.33 -0.44 -4.60
CA ALA A 38 -11.54 0.47 -5.72
C ALA A 38 -11.52 1.95 -5.30
N GLU A 39 -11.90 2.27 -4.05
CA GLU A 39 -11.80 3.66 -3.56
C GLU A 39 -10.37 4.11 -3.26
N VAL A 40 -9.41 3.19 -3.11
CA VAL A 40 -8.05 3.49 -2.60
C VAL A 40 -6.94 3.22 -3.64
N GLY A 41 -7.28 2.85 -4.87
CA GLY A 41 -6.31 2.59 -5.93
C GLY A 41 -5.51 1.28 -5.74
N LYS A 42 -4.76 0.89 -6.77
CA LYS A 42 -4.02 -0.38 -6.80
C LYS A 42 -2.74 -0.30 -5.96
N LEU A 43 -2.64 -1.17 -4.94
CA LEU A 43 -1.43 -1.31 -4.13
C LEU A 43 -0.25 -1.83 -4.97
N ILE A 44 0.86 -1.11 -4.93
CA ILE A 44 2.14 -1.47 -5.57
C ILE A 44 3.06 -2.11 -4.53
N SER A 45 3.24 -1.45 -3.39
CA SER A 45 4.10 -1.90 -2.30
C SER A 45 3.57 -1.40 -0.95
N LYS A 46 3.85 -2.16 0.11
CA LYS A 46 3.50 -1.85 1.50
C LYS A 46 4.66 -2.32 2.38
N VAL A 47 5.16 -1.44 3.25
CA VAL A 47 6.25 -1.75 4.18
C VAL A 47 5.92 -1.22 5.57
N GLU A 48 6.27 -1.97 6.61
CA GLU A 48 6.09 -1.54 8.00
C GLU A 48 7.19 -0.55 8.40
N ILE A 49 6.79 0.54 9.06
CA ILE A 49 7.72 1.56 9.58
C ILE A 49 7.75 1.46 11.11
N PRO A 50 8.91 1.26 11.74
CA PRO A 50 9.01 1.14 13.19
C PRO A 50 8.39 2.33 13.94
N ALA A 51 7.73 2.07 15.07
CA ALA A 51 6.94 3.08 15.79
C ALA A 51 7.76 4.27 16.33
N PHE A 52 9.08 4.09 16.54
CA PHE A 52 9.96 5.16 17.02
C PHE A 52 10.36 6.17 15.92
N ILE A 53 10.16 5.84 14.64
CA ILE A 53 10.49 6.74 13.53
C ILE A 53 9.46 7.89 13.46
N PRO A 54 9.89 9.16 13.54
CA PRO A 54 8.97 10.30 13.48
C PRO A 54 8.31 10.41 12.09
N ARG A 55 6.98 10.19 12.04
CA ARG A 55 6.18 10.13 10.80
C ARG A 55 6.23 11.43 9.99
N GLN A 56 6.10 12.56 10.67
CA GLN A 56 6.12 13.88 10.03
C GLN A 56 7.48 14.20 9.42
N ASP A 57 8.56 13.88 10.13
CA ASP A 57 9.92 14.17 9.66
C ASP A 57 10.29 13.32 8.43
N ILE A 58 10.04 12.01 8.45
CA ILE A 58 10.32 11.16 7.28
C ILE A 58 9.53 11.62 6.04
N VAL A 59 8.26 12.02 6.19
CA VAL A 59 7.46 12.49 5.05
C VAL A 59 7.94 13.83 4.54
N ASP A 60 8.31 14.75 5.42
CA ASP A 60 8.83 16.06 5.00
C ASP A 60 10.18 15.92 4.28
N GLN A 61 11.08 15.07 4.78
CA GLN A 61 12.36 14.74 4.12
C GLN A 61 12.13 14.10 2.75
N LEU A 62 11.24 13.11 2.66
CA LEU A 62 10.91 12.43 1.40
C LEU A 62 10.19 13.35 0.41
N LEU A 63 9.32 14.26 0.87
CA LEU A 63 8.68 15.24 0.01
C LEU A 63 9.72 16.17 -0.61
N ARG A 64 10.61 16.74 0.22
CA ARG A 64 11.70 17.61 -0.25
C ARG A 64 12.59 16.86 -1.25
N TRP A 65 12.93 15.60 -0.94
CA TRP A 65 13.68 14.74 -1.85
C TRP A 65 12.94 14.51 -3.17
N ALA A 66 11.64 14.21 -3.13
CA ALA A 66 10.84 13.96 -4.33
C ALA A 66 10.72 15.21 -5.21
N MET A 67 10.62 16.41 -4.61
CA MET A 67 10.60 17.65 -5.38
C MET A 67 11.90 17.85 -6.17
N ILE A 68 13.05 17.49 -5.61
CA ILE A 68 14.35 17.63 -6.27
C ILE A 68 14.59 16.46 -7.25
N GLU A 69 14.60 15.23 -6.75
CA GLU A 69 15.01 14.08 -7.56
C GLU A 69 13.96 13.60 -8.55
N VAL A 70 12.68 13.86 -8.28
CA VAL A 70 11.58 13.34 -9.11
C VAL A 70 10.93 14.46 -9.91
N GLN A 71 10.56 15.58 -9.30
CA GLN A 71 9.93 16.67 -10.06
C GLN A 71 10.93 17.44 -10.92
N GLU A 72 12.09 17.85 -10.37
CA GLU A 72 13.11 18.57 -11.15
C GLU A 72 13.93 17.63 -12.04
N ASN A 73 14.34 16.47 -11.51
CA ASN A 73 15.22 15.53 -12.21
C ASN A 73 14.51 14.29 -12.80
N GLY A 74 13.17 14.29 -12.90
CA GLY A 74 12.38 13.11 -13.29
C GLY A 74 12.71 12.52 -14.66
N VAL A 75 13.14 13.33 -15.64
CA VAL A 75 13.56 12.80 -16.95
C VAL A 75 14.81 11.94 -16.83
N ALA A 76 15.78 12.36 -16.01
CA ALA A 76 17.01 11.62 -15.79
C ALA A 76 16.79 10.38 -14.90
N ASN A 77 15.99 10.54 -13.84
CA ASN A 77 15.86 9.52 -12.79
C ASN A 77 14.70 8.53 -13.02
N CYS A 78 13.64 8.95 -13.71
CA CYS A 78 12.42 8.16 -13.94
C CYS A 78 12.10 8.03 -15.44
N SER A 79 12.99 8.45 -16.34
CA SER A 79 12.80 8.42 -17.81
C SER A 79 11.59 9.22 -18.32
N THR A 80 10.94 10.04 -17.49
CA THR A 80 9.70 10.76 -17.83
C THR A 80 9.53 11.99 -16.93
N PRO A 81 9.07 13.14 -17.45
CA PRO A 81 8.78 14.30 -16.62
C PRO A 81 7.74 13.98 -15.55
N CYS A 82 7.97 14.42 -14.32
CA CYS A 82 7.07 14.13 -13.21
C CYS A 82 6.61 15.42 -12.52
N LYS A 83 5.45 15.37 -11.87
CA LYS A 83 4.93 16.42 -10.99
C LYS A 83 4.64 15.85 -9.62
N VAL A 84 5.12 16.50 -8.57
CA VAL A 84 4.88 16.11 -7.19
C VAL A 84 3.82 17.02 -6.58
N THR A 85 2.85 16.42 -5.90
CA THR A 85 1.79 17.12 -5.16
C THR A 85 1.68 16.57 -3.75
N THR A 86 1.33 17.41 -2.78
CA THR A 86 1.26 16.98 -1.38
C THR A 86 -0.05 16.25 -1.10
N VAL A 87 0.01 15.27 -0.20
CA VAL A 87 -1.15 14.60 0.37
C VAL A 87 -1.21 15.01 1.83
N ARG A 88 -2.32 15.64 2.22
CA ARG A 88 -2.54 16.07 3.59
C ARG A 88 -3.68 15.31 4.23
N ARG A 89 -3.55 15.06 5.53
CA ARG A 89 -4.57 14.46 6.38
C ARG A 89 -4.73 15.36 7.60
N ASP A 90 -5.96 15.78 7.89
CA ASP A 90 -6.27 16.61 9.07
C ASP A 90 -5.38 17.87 9.19
N GLY A 91 -4.96 18.44 8.05
CA GLY A 91 -4.08 19.61 7.97
C GLY A 91 -2.59 19.30 7.99
N GLU A 92 -2.19 18.08 8.38
CA GLU A 92 -0.80 17.62 8.44
C GLU A 92 -0.34 17.00 7.11
N LEU A 93 0.97 17.02 6.88
CA LEU A 93 1.57 16.34 5.73
C LEU A 93 1.58 14.83 5.98
N TRP A 94 0.96 14.07 5.09
CA TRP A 94 0.79 12.61 5.26
C TRP A 94 1.45 11.79 4.15
N GLY A 95 1.82 12.46 3.06
CA GLY A 95 2.50 11.84 1.93
C GLY A 95 2.54 12.79 0.74
N PHE A 96 2.78 12.22 -0.43
CA PHE A 96 2.79 12.93 -1.70
C PHE A 96 2.33 12.03 -2.85
N THR A 97 1.91 12.65 -3.95
CA THR A 97 1.53 11.99 -5.19
C THR A 97 2.47 12.43 -6.30
N VAL A 98 3.04 11.45 -7.00
CA VAL A 98 3.86 11.62 -8.19
C VAL A 98 3.02 11.33 -9.43
N SER A 99 2.81 12.36 -10.24
CA SER A 99 2.18 12.26 -11.55
C SER A 99 3.24 12.14 -12.64
N PHE A 100 3.24 11.02 -13.37
CA PHE A 100 4.10 10.78 -14.53
C PHE A 100 3.45 11.40 -15.76
N LEU A 101 4.10 12.39 -16.36
CA LEU A 101 3.54 13.20 -17.44
C LEU A 101 3.94 12.65 -18.80
N LYS A 102 2.97 12.52 -19.69
CA LYS A 102 3.19 12.23 -21.11
C LYS A 102 2.42 13.25 -21.93
N ASP A 103 3.10 13.92 -22.86
CA ASP A 103 2.51 14.94 -23.73
C ASP A 103 1.77 16.06 -22.96
N GLY A 104 2.25 16.38 -21.75
CA GLY A 104 1.66 17.40 -20.86
C GLY A 104 0.51 16.89 -19.98
N GLU A 105 0.06 15.65 -20.16
CA GLU A 105 -1.03 15.05 -19.39
C GLU A 105 -0.52 13.98 -18.41
N SER A 106 -1.22 13.74 -17.30
CA SER A 106 -0.86 12.66 -16.37
C SER A 106 -1.17 11.29 -16.98
N ALA A 107 -0.12 10.56 -17.35
CA ALA A 107 -0.22 9.16 -17.77
C ALA A 107 -0.51 8.22 -16.59
N ALA A 108 0.12 8.48 -15.44
CA ALA A 108 -0.10 7.70 -14.23
C ALA A 108 0.10 8.54 -12.96
N ASP A 109 -0.68 8.24 -11.92
CA ASP A 109 -0.56 8.89 -10.61
C ASP A 109 -0.23 7.83 -9.55
N VAL A 110 0.90 8.01 -8.87
CA VAL A 110 1.39 7.13 -7.81
C VAL A 110 1.44 7.91 -6.51
N ARG A 111 0.65 7.48 -5.53
CA ARG A 111 0.63 8.02 -4.17
C ARG A 111 1.61 7.25 -3.28
N VAL A 112 2.36 8.00 -2.49
CA VAL A 112 3.22 7.51 -1.43
C VAL A 112 2.75 8.15 -0.12
N ALA A 113 2.20 7.37 0.79
CA ALA A 113 1.64 7.88 2.04
C ALA A 113 1.59 6.79 3.11
N PHE A 114 1.47 7.19 4.37
CA PHE A 114 1.17 6.28 5.47
C PHE A 114 -0.26 5.73 5.38
N ASP A 115 -0.45 4.50 5.84
CA ASP A 115 -1.79 3.91 6.01
C ASP A 115 -2.50 4.47 7.25
N GLU A 116 -3.72 3.98 7.48
CA GLU A 116 -4.55 4.40 8.62
C GLU A 116 -4.38 3.47 9.84
N GLU A 117 -3.53 2.46 9.73
CA GLU A 117 -3.31 1.50 10.81
C GLU A 117 -2.46 2.13 11.93
N VAL A 118 -2.74 1.71 13.16
CA VAL A 118 -2.05 2.18 14.37
C VAL A 118 -1.03 1.14 14.80
N THR A 119 0.13 1.61 15.29
CA THR A 119 1.14 0.80 15.95
C THR A 119 1.39 1.32 17.35
N LEU A 120 1.78 0.44 18.27
CA LEU A 120 2.07 0.79 19.65
C LEU A 120 3.56 1.02 19.83
N LYS A 121 3.90 2.17 20.40
CA LYS A 121 5.26 2.50 20.83
C LYS A 121 5.34 2.35 22.34
N HIS A 122 6.12 1.37 22.79
CA HIS A 122 6.41 1.17 24.20
C HIS A 122 7.69 1.92 24.58
N GLU A 123 7.72 2.42 25.80
CA GLU A 123 8.82 3.24 26.31
C GLU A 123 10.11 2.42 26.49
N TRP A 124 10.01 1.18 26.95
CA TRP A 124 11.17 0.30 27.13
C TRP A 124 10.82 -1.18 27.06
N VAL A 125 11.86 -2.00 26.93
CA VAL A 125 11.75 -3.46 26.89
C VAL A 125 12.33 -4.02 28.18
N GLY A 126 11.48 -4.64 28.99
CA GLY A 126 11.81 -5.30 30.25
C GLY A 126 12.11 -6.79 30.09
N ARG A 127 12.31 -7.47 31.22
CA ARG A 127 12.60 -8.91 31.28
C ARG A 127 11.43 -9.65 31.94
N GLY A 128 10.75 -10.47 31.15
CA GLY A 128 9.66 -11.32 31.62
C GLY A 128 10.12 -12.39 32.61
N ALA A 129 9.15 -12.96 33.33
CA ALA A 129 9.39 -14.03 34.31
C ALA A 129 9.98 -15.31 33.69
N ASP A 130 9.76 -15.50 32.39
CA ASP A 130 10.33 -16.56 31.54
C ASP A 130 11.72 -16.21 30.98
N GLY A 131 12.23 -15.03 31.30
CA GLY A 131 13.51 -14.51 30.80
C GLY A 131 13.45 -13.91 29.40
N PHE A 132 12.28 -13.89 28.75
CA PHE A 132 12.08 -13.30 27.43
C PHE A 132 11.78 -11.79 27.52
N PRO A 133 12.07 -11.00 26.46
CA PRO A 133 11.76 -9.59 26.44
C PRO A 133 10.25 -9.32 26.53
N VAL A 134 9.84 -8.39 27.39
CA VAL A 134 8.44 -7.94 27.54
C VAL A 134 8.37 -6.44 27.33
N LEU A 135 7.36 -5.99 26.59
CA LEU A 135 7.13 -4.56 26.34
C LEU A 135 6.52 -3.92 27.59
N GLU A 136 7.20 -2.94 28.18
CA GLU A 136 6.83 -2.29 29.44
C GLU A 136 6.84 -0.75 29.31
N GLY A 137 6.28 -0.07 30.32
CA GLY A 137 6.12 1.38 30.33
C GLY A 137 4.84 1.87 29.64
N ASN A 138 4.76 3.19 29.42
CA ASN A 138 3.61 3.77 28.75
C ASN A 138 3.57 3.35 27.27
N ALA A 139 2.38 3.00 26.80
CA ALA A 139 2.14 2.69 25.39
C ALA A 139 1.53 3.92 24.70
N GLU A 140 2.21 4.41 23.66
CA GLU A 140 1.75 5.49 22.81
C GLU A 140 1.22 4.91 21.49
N GLU A 141 0.03 5.33 21.08
CA GLU A 141 -0.56 4.98 19.78
C GLU A 141 0.02 5.88 18.68
N VAL A 142 0.67 5.27 17.69
CA VAL A 142 1.27 5.96 16.55
C VAL A 142 0.54 5.54 15.29
N MET A 143 -0.11 6.50 14.60
CA MET A 143 -0.75 6.25 13.31
C MET A 143 0.28 6.08 12.18
N GLY A 144 -0.11 5.36 11.12
CA GLY A 144 0.77 5.08 9.99
C GLY A 144 1.73 3.96 10.32
N LYS A 145 1.18 2.76 10.56
CA LYS A 145 1.98 1.55 10.76
C LYS A 145 2.77 1.21 9.50
N HIS A 146 2.16 1.40 8.33
CA HIS A 146 2.79 1.07 7.07
C HIS A 146 2.91 2.27 6.14
N PHE A 147 3.95 2.25 5.34
CA PHE A 147 4.14 3.16 4.22
C PHE A 147 3.74 2.46 2.94
N GLU A 148 2.78 3.03 2.24
CA GLU A 148 2.15 2.42 1.06
C GLU A 148 2.48 3.21 -0.20
N ILE A 149 2.77 2.47 -1.27
CA ILE A 149 2.88 2.98 -2.63
C ILE A 149 1.67 2.46 -3.40
N ARG A 150 0.82 3.36 -3.89
CA ARG A 150 -0.43 3.03 -4.58
C ARG A 150 -0.55 3.76 -5.90
N LYS A 151 -0.98 3.06 -6.95
CA LYS A 151 -1.45 3.68 -8.17
C LYS A 151 -2.90 4.13 -7.96
N ILE A 152 -3.15 5.43 -7.98
CA ILE A 152 -4.47 6.01 -7.67
C ILE A 152 -5.29 6.37 -8.91
N CYS A 153 -4.75 6.17 -10.12
CA CYS A 153 -5.49 6.39 -11.36
C CYS A 153 -5.98 5.07 -11.97
N ASP A 154 -7.08 5.12 -12.74
CA ASP A 154 -7.64 3.95 -13.43
C ASP A 154 -7.06 3.71 -14.82
N ARG A 155 -6.31 4.67 -15.36
CA ARG A 155 -5.72 4.63 -16.71
C ARG A 155 -4.81 3.41 -16.90
N GLN A 156 -4.84 2.79 -18.08
CA GLN A 156 -3.95 1.67 -18.39
C GLN A 156 -2.50 2.17 -18.51
N ILE A 157 -1.58 1.44 -17.88
CA ILE A 157 -0.15 1.77 -17.88
C ILE A 157 0.53 0.99 -19.01
N ASN A 158 1.13 1.71 -19.96
CA ASN A 158 1.98 1.14 -20.99
C ASN A 158 3.34 0.68 -20.41
N ASP A 159 4.15 -0.03 -21.19
CA ASP A 159 5.40 -0.60 -20.67
C ASP A 159 6.45 0.44 -20.30
N VAL A 160 6.47 1.59 -20.99
CA VAL A 160 7.39 2.71 -20.68
C VAL A 160 7.06 3.32 -19.32
N THR A 161 5.80 3.71 -19.09
CA THR A 161 5.36 4.28 -17.81
C THR A 161 5.52 3.27 -16.67
N ARG A 162 5.37 1.97 -16.96
CA ARG A 162 5.63 0.91 -15.97
C ARG A 162 7.11 0.82 -15.60
N ALA A 163 8.01 0.99 -16.56
CA ALA A 163 9.44 1.09 -16.28
C ALA A 163 9.75 2.31 -15.43
N SER A 164 9.23 3.50 -15.80
CA SER A 164 9.37 4.74 -15.03
C SER A 164 8.90 4.62 -13.57
N ILE A 165 7.75 3.98 -13.34
CA ILE A 165 7.24 3.74 -11.98
C ILE A 165 8.17 2.80 -11.21
N ARG A 166 8.76 1.80 -11.87
CA ARG A 166 9.73 0.89 -11.24
C ARG A 166 11.00 1.64 -10.86
N ASP A 167 11.54 2.46 -11.76
CA ASP A 167 12.75 3.25 -11.52
C ASP A 167 12.51 4.23 -10.35
N PHE A 168 11.35 4.89 -10.32
CA PHE A 168 10.91 5.69 -9.19
C PHE A 168 10.90 4.90 -7.87
N CYS A 169 10.35 3.68 -7.87
CA CYS A 169 10.32 2.85 -6.66
C CYS A 169 11.74 2.48 -6.20
N GLN A 170 12.68 2.25 -7.11
CA GLN A 170 14.06 1.93 -6.77
C GLN A 170 14.77 3.10 -6.09
N ILE A 171 14.67 4.30 -6.65
CA ILE A 171 15.30 5.49 -6.07
C ILE A 171 14.61 5.93 -4.77
N LEU A 172 13.30 5.70 -4.62
CA LEU A 172 12.57 5.95 -3.38
C LEU A 172 13.05 5.03 -2.26
N VAL A 173 13.24 3.73 -2.54
CA VAL A 173 13.79 2.78 -1.56
C VAL A 173 15.20 3.20 -1.13
N ALA A 174 16.04 3.67 -2.07
CA ALA A 174 17.36 4.19 -1.73
C ALA A 174 17.28 5.41 -0.79
N ALA A 175 16.35 6.35 -1.04
CA ALA A 175 16.14 7.51 -0.17
C ALA A 175 15.67 7.11 1.25
N ILE A 176 14.74 6.17 1.35
CA ILE A 176 14.26 5.63 2.64
C ILE A 176 15.42 4.96 3.40
N ASN A 177 16.26 4.19 2.71
CA ASN A 177 17.42 3.54 3.34
C ASN A 177 18.44 4.55 3.87
N ARG A 178 18.70 5.65 3.13
CA ARG A 178 19.55 6.75 3.62
C ARG A 178 18.95 7.42 4.85
N TYR A 179 17.63 7.62 4.85
CA TYR A 179 16.93 8.16 6.01
C TYR A 179 17.09 7.25 7.23
N TYR A 180 16.98 5.93 7.08
CA TYR A 180 17.23 5.01 8.19
C TYR A 180 18.68 4.97 8.67
N ALA A 181 19.64 5.14 7.76
CA ALA A 181 21.05 5.14 8.11
C ALA A 181 21.48 6.43 8.82
N PHE A 182 20.96 7.59 8.38
CA PHE A 182 21.51 8.90 8.74
C PHE A 182 20.48 9.93 9.25
N GLY A 183 19.20 9.58 9.31
CA GLY A 183 18.11 10.51 9.65
C GLY A 183 17.82 11.56 8.56
N SER A 184 18.36 11.39 7.35
CA SER A 184 18.17 12.33 6.23
C SER A 184 18.24 11.61 4.88
N CYS A 185 17.44 12.08 3.91
CA CYS A 185 17.43 11.53 2.54
C CYS A 185 18.58 12.08 1.66
N PHE A 186 19.29 13.11 2.12
CA PHE A 186 20.24 13.93 1.34
C PHE A 186 21.71 13.67 1.69
N VAL A 187 22.02 12.61 2.42
CA VAL A 187 23.40 12.27 2.71
C VAL A 187 24.04 11.62 1.48
N ASP A 188 25.09 12.24 0.96
CA ASP A 188 25.95 11.63 -0.05
C ASP A 188 26.87 10.59 0.60
N ASP A 189 27.07 9.45 -0.06
CA ASP A 189 28.03 8.37 0.27
C ASP A 189 29.49 8.85 0.07
N SER A 190 29.82 10.02 0.60
CA SER A 190 31.18 10.54 0.68
C SER A 190 31.78 10.15 2.03
N THR A 191 32.18 8.89 2.15
CA THR A 191 33.13 8.42 3.16
C THR A 191 34.05 7.38 2.55
#